data_AF-A0A349VSB0-F1
#
_entry.id   AF-A0A349VSB0-F1
#
_cell.length_a   1.000
_cell.length_b   1.000
_cell.length_c   1.000
_cell.angle_alpha   90.00
_cell.angle_beta   90.00
_cell.angle_gamma   90.00
#
_symmetry.space_group_name_H-M   'P 1'
#
loop_
_entity.id
_entity.type
_entity.pdbx_description
1 polymer ?
#
loop_
_entity_poly.entity_id
_entity_poly.type
_entity_poly.pdbx_seq_one_letter_code
_entity_poly.pdbx_strand_id
1 'polypeptide(L)'
;MIRVQKNKKNRKVGFTLLEMVLVIAIMMMMSFYLYSTFRTVNYSHLKVAVVNDMHDYASLTLKAIENNLCNATSIGDGTDIKLSDGGDYVLINEANALPGFTQYHTGNGSAKWGLTLKITTHPESKTVHVVLELTDRAYPSSGIAYTDEVTVYCPSCQAGNMAALSNADSCSFSNDPITT
;
A
#
# COMPACT_ATOMS: atom_id res chain seq x y z
N MET A 1 35.99 70.11 -45.70
CA MET A 1 35.23 68.84 -45.74
C MET A 1 34.89 68.45 -44.31
N ILE A 2 33.65 68.68 -43.86
CA ILE A 2 33.23 68.44 -42.47
C ILE A 2 32.45 67.12 -42.43
N ARG A 3 32.95 66.12 -41.69
CA ARG A 3 32.25 64.85 -41.45
C ARG A 3 31.18 65.07 -40.36
N VAL A 4 29.92 65.02 -40.75
CA VAL A 4 28.79 64.95 -39.81
C VAL A 4 28.74 63.53 -39.23
N GLN A 5 29.15 63.36 -37.96
CA GLN A 5 28.92 62.11 -37.26
C GLN A 5 27.41 61.97 -36.97
N LYS A 6 26.78 60.94 -37.57
CA LYS A 6 25.42 60.53 -37.19
C LYS A 6 25.47 59.96 -35.78
N ASN A 7 24.99 60.73 -34.80
CA ASN A 7 24.70 60.20 -33.47
C ASN A 7 23.60 59.14 -33.59
N LYS A 8 23.98 57.86 -33.57
CA LYS A 8 23.06 56.73 -33.44
C LYS A 8 22.47 56.79 -32.03
N LYS A 9 21.30 57.43 -31.88
CA LYS A 9 20.51 57.33 -30.64
C LYS A 9 20.13 55.85 -30.46
N ASN A 10 20.75 55.18 -29.49
CA ASN A 10 20.25 53.92 -28.96
C ASN A 10 18.86 54.20 -28.37
N ARG A 11 17.79 53.94 -29.13
CA ARG A 11 16.42 53.95 -28.61
C ARG A 11 16.36 52.86 -27.54
N LYS A 12 16.36 53.26 -26.27
CA LYS A 12 15.91 52.39 -25.18
C LYS A 12 14.44 52.12 -25.46
N VAL A 13 14.13 50.93 -25.96
CA VAL A 13 12.73 50.47 -26.12
C VAL A 13 12.22 50.26 -24.70
N GLY A 14 11.50 51.24 -24.18
CA GLY A 14 10.78 51.11 -22.91
C GLY A 14 9.47 50.39 -23.15
N PHE A 15 9.11 49.47 -22.27
CA PHE A 15 7.81 48.81 -22.29
C PHE A 15 6.70 49.82 -21.99
N THR A 16 5.60 49.73 -22.73
CA THR A 16 4.40 50.51 -22.46
C THR A 16 3.67 49.95 -21.24
N LEU A 17 2.87 50.80 -20.58
CA LEU A 17 2.10 50.40 -19.40
C LEU A 17 1.12 49.25 -19.73
N LEU A 18 0.54 49.27 -20.93
CA LEU A 18 -0.37 48.23 -21.41
C LEU A 18 0.33 46.88 -21.63
N GLU A 19 1.54 46.87 -22.19
CA GLU A 19 2.35 45.65 -22.33
C GLU A 19 2.72 45.07 -20.97
N MET A 20 3.06 45.91 -19.97
CA MET A 20 3.36 45.43 -18.62
C MET A 20 2.13 44.82 -17.92
N VAL A 21 0.94 45.41 -18.07
CA VAL A 21 -0.30 44.86 -17.51
C VAL A 21 -0.67 43.52 -18.15
N LEU A 22 -0.52 43.42 -19.47
CA LEU A 22 -0.75 42.15 -20.20
C LEU A 22 0.21 41.05 -19.71
N VAL A 23 1.50 41.38 -19.58
CA VAL A 23 2.53 40.44 -19.12
C VAL A 23 2.24 39.98 -17.68
N ILE A 24 1.85 40.88 -16.78
CA ILE A 24 1.48 40.52 -15.40
C ILE A 24 0.25 39.61 -15.39
N ALA A 25 -0.77 39.88 -16.20
CA ALA A 25 -1.97 39.05 -16.26
C ALA A 25 -1.65 37.62 -16.75
N ILE A 26 -0.82 37.49 -17.78
CA ILE A 26 -0.38 36.18 -18.28
C ILE A 26 0.49 35.46 -17.23
N MET A 27 1.42 36.16 -16.59
CA MET A 27 2.26 35.57 -15.54
C MET A 27 1.45 35.09 -14.34
N MET A 28 0.44 35.86 -13.90
CA MET A 28 -0.46 35.44 -12.82
C MET A 28 -1.21 34.17 -13.20
N MET A 29 -1.81 34.14 -14.40
CA MET A 29 -2.58 32.99 -14.87
C MET A 29 -1.70 31.73 -14.98
N MET A 30 -0.49 31.85 -15.55
CA MET A 30 0.48 30.75 -15.62
C MET A 30 0.96 30.28 -14.24
N SER A 31 1.15 31.19 -13.29
CA SER A 31 1.61 30.83 -11.93
C SER A 31 0.63 29.92 -11.21
N PHE A 32 -0.68 30.15 -11.37
CA PHE A 32 -1.71 29.26 -10.81
C PHE A 32 -1.67 27.85 -11.43
N TYR A 33 -1.54 27.76 -12.76
CA TYR A 33 -1.43 26.47 -13.44
C TYR A 33 -0.17 25.72 -13.01
N LEU A 34 0.99 26.38 -12.97
CA LEU A 34 2.24 25.78 -12.53
C LEU A 34 2.13 25.26 -11.09
N TYR A 35 1.60 26.07 -10.17
CA TYR A 35 1.41 25.65 -8.78
C TYR A 35 0.48 24.43 -8.66
N SER A 36 -0.63 24.42 -9.40
CA SER A 36 -1.58 23.29 -9.42
C SER A 36 -0.93 22.01 -9.95
N THR A 37 -0.15 22.11 -11.03
CA THR A 37 0.59 20.98 -11.60
C THR A 37 1.63 20.45 -10.61
N PHE A 38 2.43 21.32 -9.98
CA PHE A 38 3.41 20.91 -8.96
C PHE A 38 2.74 20.19 -7.79
N ARG A 39 1.61 20.72 -7.29
CA ARG A 39 0.85 20.08 -6.21
C ARG A 39 0.35 18.69 -6.61
N THR A 40 -0.21 18.56 -7.81
CA THR A 40 -0.75 17.29 -8.31
C THR A 40 0.34 16.25 -8.51
N VAL A 41 1.48 16.65 -9.09
CA VAL A 41 2.63 15.75 -9.30
C VAL A 41 3.17 15.25 -7.97
N ASN A 42 3.40 16.14 -7.00
CA ASN A 42 3.89 15.75 -5.67
C ASN A 42 2.91 14.80 -4.95
N TYR A 43 1.61 15.10 -5.00
CA TYR A 43 0.59 14.21 -4.42
C TYR A 43 0.57 12.83 -5.10
N SER A 44 0.75 12.79 -6.43
CA SER A 44 0.79 11.55 -7.19
C SER A 44 2.01 10.70 -6.83
N HIS A 45 3.19 11.30 -6.66
CA HIS A 45 4.39 10.58 -6.22
C HIS A 45 4.22 9.94 -4.84
N LEU A 46 3.62 10.67 -3.89
CA LEU A 46 3.34 10.12 -2.56
C LEU A 46 2.37 8.95 -2.62
N LYS A 47 1.34 9.04 -3.48
CA LYS A 47 0.37 7.96 -3.66
C LYS A 47 1.01 6.70 -4.27
N VAL A 48 1.85 6.86 -5.29
CA VAL A 48 2.54 5.72 -5.92
C VAL A 48 3.49 5.04 -4.94
N ALA A 49 4.25 5.80 -4.15
CA ALA A 49 5.13 5.25 -3.13
C ALA A 49 4.35 4.40 -2.10
N VAL A 50 3.22 4.93 -1.61
CA VAL A 50 2.33 4.20 -0.69
C VAL A 50 1.81 2.90 -1.29
N VAL A 51 1.32 2.92 -2.53
CA VAL A 51 0.79 1.71 -3.18
C VAL A 51 1.90 0.67 -3.42
N ASN A 52 3.09 1.10 -3.82
CA ASN A 52 4.22 0.19 -3.98
C ASN A 52 4.65 -0.44 -2.65
N ASP A 53 4.76 0.36 -1.58
CA ASP A 53 5.07 -0.15 -0.24
C ASP A 53 4.02 -1.17 0.24
N MET A 54 2.73 -0.93 -0.05
CA MET A 54 1.65 -1.85 0.28
C MET A 54 1.73 -3.14 -0.53
N HIS A 55 1.97 -3.05 -1.83
CA HIS A 55 2.15 -4.20 -2.70
C HIS A 55 3.31 -5.09 -2.23
N ASP A 56 4.47 -4.48 -1.94
CA ASP A 56 5.65 -5.22 -1.49
C ASP A 56 5.40 -5.89 -0.13
N TYR A 57 4.74 -5.18 0.79
CA TYR A 57 4.34 -5.74 2.07
C TYR A 57 3.35 -6.91 1.91
N ALA A 58 2.38 -6.78 1.01
CA ALA A 58 1.40 -7.83 0.73
C ALA A 58 2.07 -9.08 0.15
N SER A 59 2.90 -8.88 -0.87
CA SER A 59 3.59 -9.96 -1.57
C SER A 59 4.50 -10.76 -0.63
N LEU A 60 5.27 -10.06 0.21
CA LEU A 60 6.14 -10.71 1.20
C LEU A 60 5.33 -11.49 2.24
N THR A 61 4.22 -10.91 2.69
CA THR A 61 3.34 -11.56 3.67
C THR A 61 2.68 -12.81 3.10
N LEU A 62 2.16 -12.74 1.88
CA LEU A 62 1.60 -13.90 1.19
C LEU A 62 2.65 -14.97 0.93
N LYS A 63 3.88 -14.60 0.58
CA LYS A 63 4.97 -15.59 0.41
C LYS A 63 5.32 -16.29 1.71
N ALA A 64 5.32 -15.57 2.82
CA ALA A 64 5.51 -16.17 4.14
C ALA A 64 4.36 -17.13 4.49
N ILE A 65 3.12 -16.76 4.22
CA ILE A 65 1.93 -17.63 4.40
C ILE A 65 2.06 -18.88 3.52
N GLU A 66 2.39 -18.73 2.25
CA GLU A 66 2.56 -19.82 1.31
C GLU A 66 3.63 -20.82 1.77
N ASN A 67 4.79 -20.32 2.22
CA ASN A 67 5.85 -21.18 2.74
C ASN A 67 5.40 -21.96 3.99
N ASN A 68 4.61 -21.35 4.86
CA ASN A 68 4.07 -22.04 6.03
C ASN A 68 3.00 -23.07 5.63
N LEU A 69 2.10 -22.74 4.71
CA LEU A 69 1.07 -23.63 4.19
C LEU A 69 1.65 -24.86 3.48
N CYS A 70 2.70 -24.68 2.68
CA CYS A 70 3.40 -25.79 2.02
C CYS A 70 4.01 -26.79 3.02
N ASN A 71 4.42 -26.30 4.19
CA ASN A 71 5.06 -27.11 5.23
C ASN A 71 4.08 -27.57 6.33
N ALA A 72 2.85 -27.09 6.33
CA ALA A 72 1.84 -27.44 7.33
C ALA A 72 1.44 -28.92 7.23
N THR A 73 1.22 -29.55 8.37
CA THR A 73 0.70 -30.93 8.47
C THR A 73 -0.78 -30.98 8.87
N SER A 74 -1.29 -29.86 9.41
CA SER A 74 -2.67 -29.67 9.84
C SER A 74 -3.13 -28.21 9.68
N ILE A 75 -4.43 -27.99 9.41
CA ILE A 75 -5.04 -26.65 9.23
C ILE A 75 -6.43 -26.61 9.88
N GLY A 76 -6.71 -25.57 10.67
CA GLY A 76 -7.99 -25.32 11.33
C GLY A 76 -7.90 -25.50 12.85
N ASP A 77 -8.00 -26.75 13.31
CA ASP A 77 -7.95 -27.13 14.73
C ASP A 77 -6.55 -27.62 15.19
N GLY A 78 -5.58 -27.64 14.27
CA GLY A 78 -4.24 -28.19 14.47
C GLY A 78 -3.26 -27.23 15.13
N THR A 79 -2.04 -27.73 15.35
CA THR A 79 -0.91 -26.96 15.91
C THR A 79 -0.31 -25.97 14.91
N ASP A 80 -0.37 -26.28 13.62
CA ASP A 80 0.44 -25.57 12.62
C ASP A 80 -0.22 -24.29 12.12
N ILE A 81 -1.53 -24.32 11.84
CA ILE A 81 -2.32 -23.16 11.41
C ILE A 81 -3.67 -23.20 12.14
N LYS A 82 -3.87 -22.26 13.06
CA LYS A 82 -5.09 -22.16 13.87
C LYS A 82 -5.79 -20.82 13.64
N LEU A 83 -7.09 -20.83 13.42
CA LEU A 83 -7.90 -19.62 13.54
C LEU A 83 -8.20 -19.42 15.02
N SER A 84 -8.05 -18.21 15.54
CA SER A 84 -8.43 -17.94 16.93
C SER A 84 -9.92 -18.13 17.13
N ASP A 85 -10.31 -18.51 18.36
CA ASP A 85 -11.70 -18.36 18.78
C ASP A 85 -12.10 -16.88 18.60
N GLY A 86 -13.15 -16.64 17.81
CA GLY A 86 -13.59 -15.29 17.42
C GLY A 86 -13.15 -14.84 16.03
N GLY A 87 -12.25 -15.57 15.37
CA GLY A 87 -11.80 -15.25 14.00
C GLY A 87 -10.92 -14.01 13.93
N ASP A 88 -10.15 -13.66 14.96
CA ASP A 88 -9.36 -12.44 14.98
C ASP A 88 -7.90 -12.65 14.52
N TYR A 89 -7.37 -13.88 14.52
CA TYR A 89 -6.00 -14.14 14.05
C TYR A 89 -5.77 -15.57 13.55
N VAL A 90 -4.83 -15.73 12.62
CA VAL A 90 -4.22 -17.00 12.19
C VAL A 90 -2.93 -17.19 12.99
N LEU A 91 -2.92 -18.16 13.90
CA LEU A 91 -1.71 -18.64 14.56
C LEU A 91 -0.96 -19.56 13.62
N ILE A 92 0.31 -19.25 13.36
CA ILE A 92 1.23 -20.22 12.75
C ILE A 92 2.09 -20.78 13.89
N ASN A 93 1.84 -22.05 14.24
CA ASN A 93 2.63 -22.82 15.21
C ASN A 93 2.74 -22.20 16.63
N GLU A 94 1.59 -21.92 17.27
CA GLU A 94 1.37 -21.42 18.65
C GLU A 94 2.22 -20.25 19.20
N ALA A 95 3.24 -19.77 18.47
CA ALA A 95 4.29 -18.92 19.02
C ALA A 95 4.58 -17.67 18.19
N ASN A 96 4.17 -17.58 16.91
CA ASN A 96 4.50 -16.42 16.10
C ASN A 96 3.37 -16.06 15.12
N ALA A 97 2.84 -14.85 15.29
CA ALA A 97 2.23 -14.12 14.18
C ALA A 97 3.27 -14.03 13.05
N LEU A 98 2.78 -14.03 11.80
CA LEU A 98 3.55 -13.99 10.55
C LEU A 98 4.98 -13.42 10.71
N PRO A 99 6.02 -14.18 10.33
CA PRO A 99 7.40 -13.80 10.60
C PRO A 99 7.74 -12.43 9.98
N GLY A 100 8.12 -11.48 10.84
CA GLY A 100 9.41 -10.80 10.70
C GLY A 100 9.54 -9.71 9.63
N PHE A 101 8.52 -8.88 9.41
CA PHE A 101 8.74 -7.61 8.70
C PHE A 101 8.44 -6.43 9.62
N THR A 102 9.42 -5.55 9.79
CA THR A 102 9.24 -4.24 10.43
C THR A 102 8.17 -3.49 9.64
N GLN A 103 6.96 -3.48 10.17
CA GLN A 103 5.86 -2.74 9.55
C GLN A 103 6.20 -1.26 9.51
N TYR A 104 5.71 -0.57 8.47
CA TYR A 104 5.65 0.87 8.50
C TYR A 104 4.76 1.28 9.66
N HIS A 105 5.22 2.26 10.45
CA HIS A 105 4.41 2.84 11.51
C HIS A 105 3.90 4.21 11.04
N THR A 106 2.71 4.56 11.49
CA THR A 106 2.20 5.93 11.39
C THR A 106 3.05 6.87 12.24
N GLY A 107 2.89 8.19 12.06
CA GLY A 107 3.58 9.19 12.89
C GLY A 107 3.31 9.04 14.39
N ASN A 108 2.25 8.31 14.78
CA ASN A 108 1.84 8.07 16.16
C ASN A 108 2.38 6.73 16.71
N GLY A 109 3.19 5.99 15.94
CA GLY A 109 3.76 4.71 16.37
C GLY A 109 2.84 3.50 16.23
N SER A 110 1.61 3.66 15.71
CA SER A 110 0.71 2.55 15.38
C SER A 110 1.08 1.91 14.04
N ALA A 111 0.71 0.63 13.83
CA ALA A 111 0.85 -0.03 12.54
C ALA A 111 0.19 0.80 11.41
N LYS A 112 0.91 1.00 10.29
CA LYS A 112 0.37 1.76 9.14
C LYS A 112 -0.64 0.94 8.35
N TRP A 113 -0.38 -0.36 8.19
CA TRP A 113 -1.23 -1.26 7.41
C TRP A 113 -2.08 -2.12 8.34
N GLY A 114 -3.40 -2.08 8.16
CA GLY A 114 -4.30 -3.10 8.70
C GLY A 114 -4.35 -4.28 7.75
N LEU A 115 -4.32 -5.51 8.28
CA LEU A 115 -4.22 -6.73 7.49
C LEU A 115 -5.44 -7.61 7.76
N THR A 116 -6.13 -8.06 6.73
CA THR A 116 -7.24 -9.01 6.84
C THR A 116 -6.96 -10.19 5.92
N LEU A 117 -6.99 -11.41 6.47
CA LEU A 117 -6.88 -12.66 5.71
C LEU A 117 -8.26 -13.31 5.61
N LYS A 118 -8.60 -13.80 4.42
CA LYS A 118 -9.75 -14.69 4.21
C LYS A 118 -9.20 -16.00 3.70
N ILE A 119 -9.49 -17.08 4.42
CA ILE A 119 -8.95 -18.41 4.11
C ILE A 119 -10.11 -19.30 3.68
N THR A 120 -9.96 -19.96 2.55
CA THR A 120 -10.84 -21.03 2.10
C THR A 120 -10.00 -22.29 1.90
N THR A 121 -10.40 -23.41 2.49
CA THR A 121 -9.70 -24.69 2.32
C THR A 121 -10.55 -25.65 1.49
N HIS A 122 -9.87 -26.51 0.74
CA HIS A 122 -10.51 -27.57 -0.04
C HIS A 122 -9.88 -28.92 0.35
N PRO A 123 -10.42 -29.61 1.36
CA PRO A 123 -9.90 -30.88 1.90
C PRO A 123 -9.61 -31.93 0.82
N GLU A 124 -10.52 -32.07 -0.13
CA GLU A 124 -10.47 -33.05 -1.23
C GLU A 124 -9.23 -32.87 -2.13
N SER A 125 -8.85 -31.63 -2.41
CA SER A 125 -7.72 -31.29 -3.28
C SER A 125 -6.45 -30.92 -2.53
N LYS A 126 -6.48 -30.92 -1.19
CA LYS A 126 -5.42 -30.41 -0.31
C LYS A 126 -4.95 -29.00 -0.68
N THR A 127 -5.85 -28.15 -1.16
CA THR A 127 -5.52 -26.77 -1.54
C THR A 127 -6.10 -25.78 -0.55
N VAL A 128 -5.38 -24.68 -0.35
CA VAL A 128 -5.79 -23.56 0.51
C VAL A 128 -5.72 -22.28 -0.31
N HIS A 129 -6.83 -21.59 -0.40
CA HIS A 129 -6.95 -20.27 -1.00
C HIS A 129 -6.88 -19.23 0.10
N VAL A 130 -5.99 -18.26 -0.05
CA VAL A 130 -5.82 -17.15 0.90
C VAL A 130 -5.97 -15.85 0.14
N VAL A 131 -6.90 -15.01 0.59
CA VAL A 131 -7.05 -13.63 0.15
C VAL A 131 -6.52 -12.73 1.25
N LEU A 132 -5.60 -11.83 0.90
CA LEU A 132 -5.04 -10.80 1.74
C LEU A 132 -5.63 -9.45 1.36
N GLU A 133 -6.21 -8.75 2.31
CA GLU A 133 -6.71 -7.40 2.17
C GLU A 133 -5.91 -6.47 3.09
N LEU A 134 -5.35 -5.40 2.51
CA LEU A 134 -4.65 -4.35 3.24
C LEU A 134 -5.46 -3.06 3.26
N THR A 135 -5.47 -2.42 4.42
CA THR A 135 -6.12 -1.12 4.66
C THR A 135 -5.08 -0.12 5.16
N ASP A 136 -5.12 1.12 4.66
CA ASP A 136 -4.29 2.20 5.18
C ASP A 136 -4.95 2.80 6.43
N ARG A 137 -4.36 2.55 7.61
CA ARG A 137 -4.88 3.05 8.88
C ARG A 137 -4.65 4.54 9.09
N ALA A 138 -3.74 5.16 8.33
CA ALA A 138 -3.63 6.61 8.31
C ALA A 138 -4.83 7.27 7.60
N TYR A 139 -5.53 6.52 6.74
CA TYR A 139 -6.69 6.99 5.97
C TYR A 139 -7.83 5.96 5.97
N PRO A 140 -8.44 5.65 7.13
CA PRO A 140 -9.40 4.56 7.27
C PRO A 140 -10.70 4.75 6.45
N SER A 141 -11.03 5.98 6.07
CA SER A 141 -12.18 6.29 5.20
C SER A 141 -11.96 5.92 3.73
N SER A 142 -10.75 5.52 3.34
CA SER A 142 -10.42 5.14 1.96
C SER A 142 -10.79 3.70 1.57
N GLY A 143 -11.19 2.87 2.53
CA GLY A 143 -11.58 1.47 2.30
C GLY A 143 -10.38 0.52 2.19
N ILE A 144 -10.62 -0.68 1.60
CA ILE A 144 -9.55 -1.64 1.26
C ILE A 144 -8.66 -0.96 0.22
N ALA A 145 -7.38 -0.80 0.59
CA ALA A 145 -6.42 -0.06 -0.21
C ALA A 145 -5.66 -0.98 -1.18
N TYR A 146 -5.54 -2.27 -0.87
CA TYR A 146 -4.91 -3.26 -1.73
C TYR A 146 -5.41 -4.68 -1.41
N THR A 147 -5.54 -5.53 -2.42
CA THR A 147 -5.92 -6.95 -2.28
C THR A 147 -4.99 -7.81 -3.12
N ASP A 148 -4.56 -8.93 -2.55
CA ASP A 148 -3.75 -9.93 -3.24
C ASP A 148 -4.17 -11.33 -2.78
N GLU A 149 -3.93 -12.36 -3.59
CA GLU A 149 -4.43 -13.70 -3.32
C GLU A 149 -3.46 -14.80 -3.78
N VAL A 150 -3.50 -15.93 -3.10
CA VAL A 150 -2.69 -17.10 -3.44
C VAL A 150 -3.46 -18.38 -3.19
N THR A 151 -3.32 -19.34 -4.11
CA THR A 151 -3.75 -20.73 -3.88
C THR A 151 -2.52 -21.60 -3.70
N VAL A 152 -2.48 -22.33 -2.58
CA VAL A 152 -1.34 -23.15 -2.17
C VAL A 152 -1.77 -24.60 -2.03
N TYR A 153 -0.98 -25.52 -2.56
CA TYR A 153 -1.15 -26.95 -2.32
C TYR A 153 -0.39 -27.34 -1.05
N CYS A 154 -1.06 -28.01 -0.12
CA CYS A 154 -0.50 -28.54 1.12
C CYS A 154 -0.21 -30.05 0.95
N PRO A 155 0.98 -30.44 0.47
CA PRO A 155 1.30 -31.85 0.24
C PRO A 155 1.31 -32.68 1.54
N SER A 156 1.78 -32.06 2.61
CA SER A 156 2.01 -32.69 3.92
C SER A 156 0.75 -32.78 4.79
N CYS A 157 -0.35 -32.12 4.39
CA CYS A 157 -1.63 -32.22 5.08
C CYS A 157 -2.16 -33.66 4.98
N GLN A 158 -2.33 -34.30 6.15
CA GLN A 158 -2.91 -35.65 6.24
C GLN A 158 -4.42 -35.62 6.03
N ALA A 159 -5.00 -36.72 5.55
CA ALA A 159 -6.44 -36.84 5.39
C ALA A 159 -7.14 -36.71 6.76
N GLY A 160 -8.10 -35.79 6.87
CA GLY A 160 -8.81 -35.49 8.12
C GLY A 160 -8.18 -34.39 8.98
N ASN A 161 -6.98 -33.91 8.65
CA ASN A 161 -6.29 -32.83 9.39
C ASN A 161 -6.45 -31.45 8.74
N MET A 162 -7.33 -31.31 7.75
CA MET A 162 -7.67 -30.03 7.15
C MET A 162 -9.17 -29.78 7.35
N ALA A 163 -9.49 -28.85 8.24
CA ALA A 163 -10.86 -28.39 8.43
C ALA A 163 -11.37 -27.73 7.15
N ALA A 164 -12.65 -27.89 6.84
CA ALA A 164 -13.32 -27.16 5.75
C ALA A 164 -13.61 -25.73 6.23
N LEU A 165 -12.80 -24.78 5.76
CA LEU A 165 -12.87 -23.36 6.06
C LEU A 165 -13.41 -22.63 4.84
N SER A 166 -14.16 -21.56 5.10
CA SER A 166 -14.75 -20.70 4.08
C SER A 166 -14.32 -19.26 4.29
N ASN A 167 -14.52 -18.41 3.28
CA ASN A 167 -14.27 -16.97 3.40
C ASN A 167 -15.04 -16.27 4.54
N ALA A 168 -16.06 -16.90 5.14
CA ALA A 168 -16.73 -16.40 6.34
C ALA A 168 -15.84 -16.48 7.60
N ASP A 169 -14.79 -17.30 7.56
CA ASP A 169 -13.80 -17.49 8.63
C ASP A 169 -12.64 -16.48 8.46
N SER A 170 -12.96 -15.24 8.09
CA SER A 170 -11.99 -14.18 7.86
C SER A 170 -11.34 -13.73 9.16
N CYS A 171 -10.02 -13.52 9.16
CA CYS A 171 -9.27 -12.97 10.28
C CYS A 171 -8.69 -11.60 10.02
N SER A 172 -8.99 -10.63 10.90
CA SER A 172 -8.42 -9.29 10.87
C SER A 172 -7.31 -9.12 11.89
N PHE A 173 -6.09 -8.92 11.41
CA PHE A 173 -4.91 -8.76 12.23
C PHE A 173 -4.63 -7.30 12.52
N SER A 174 -4.20 -7.08 13.76
CA SER A 174 -3.54 -5.86 14.18
C SER A 174 -2.19 -6.21 14.79
N ASN A 175 -1.10 -5.85 14.10
CA ASN A 175 0.25 -5.87 14.66
C ASN A 175 0.51 -4.65 15.58
N ASP A 176 -0.54 -4.13 16.22
CA ASP A 176 -0.31 -3.17 17.30
C ASP A 176 0.50 -3.90 18.38
N PRO A 177 1.54 -3.27 18.96
CA PRO A 177 2.28 -3.88 20.03
C PRO A 177 1.29 -4.31 21.12
N ILE A 178 1.32 -5.59 21.50
CA ILE A 178 0.55 -6.11 22.62
C ILE A 178 0.98 -5.27 23.83
N THR A 179 0.15 -4.33 24.24
CA THR A 179 0.36 -3.60 25.48
C THR A 179 0.10 -4.59 26.61
N THR A 180 1.18 -5.19 27.10
CA THR A 180 1.23 -5.94 28.36
C THR A 180 0.92 -5.05 29.54
#